data_AF-A0AAJ7E1H0-F1
#
_entry.id   AF-A0AAJ7E1H0-F1
#
_cell.length_a   1.000
_cell.length_b   1.000
_cell.length_c   1.000
_cell.angle_alpha   90.00
_cell.angle_beta   90.00
_cell.angle_gamma   90.00
#
_symmetry.space_group_name_H-M   'P 1'
#
loop_
_entity.id
_entity.type
_entity.pdbx_description
1 polymer ?
#
loop_
_entity_poly.entity_id
_entity_poly.type
_entity_poly.pdbx_seq_one_letter_code
_entity_poly.pdbx_strand_id
1 'polypeptide(L)'
;MNLSNNNEETFELASKTWNRVINSATKTGYREGIKDGSLSVFQEGFDRGYKVAFKTSFLIGVYKALANCIATNLEHPMEIENILHATKKGVCYLCETKTKEDKDMHEKSISEIECYQTEHSDRILKVLQNHYNPLLKELN
;
A
#
# COMPACT_ATOMS: atom_id res chain seq x y z
N MET A 1 -55.66 44.63 5.91
CA MET A 1 -55.63 43.15 5.81
C MET A 1 -54.40 42.61 5.06
N ASN A 2 -53.34 43.40 4.80
CA ASN A 2 -52.21 43.00 3.92
C ASN A 2 -50.89 42.66 4.64
N LEU A 3 -50.77 42.82 5.96
CA LEU A 3 -49.53 42.50 6.68
C LEU A 3 -49.35 41.00 6.98
N SER A 4 -50.43 40.23 7.16
CA SER A 4 -50.30 38.79 7.46
C SER A 4 -49.84 37.99 6.24
N ASN A 5 -50.37 38.27 5.04
CA ASN A 5 -49.96 37.59 3.81
C ASN A 5 -48.48 37.82 3.47
N ASN A 6 -47.97 39.06 3.60
CA ASN A 6 -46.55 39.34 3.33
C ASN A 6 -45.60 38.60 4.27
N ASN A 7 -45.99 38.45 5.54
CA ASN A 7 -45.18 37.70 6.52
C ASN A 7 -45.18 36.19 6.22
N GLU A 8 -46.31 35.66 5.76
CA GLU A 8 -46.46 34.25 5.42
C GLU A 8 -45.66 33.88 4.16
N GLU A 9 -45.70 34.72 3.12
CA GLU A 9 -44.86 34.57 1.91
C GLU A 9 -43.35 34.66 2.24
N THR A 10 -42.97 35.59 3.12
CA THR A 10 -41.58 35.75 3.57
C THR A 10 -41.11 34.53 4.34
N PHE A 11 -41.95 33.99 5.22
CA PHE A 11 -41.65 32.77 5.97
C PHE A 11 -41.52 31.55 5.04
N GLU A 12 -42.41 31.41 4.07
CA GLU A 12 -42.35 30.34 3.08
C GLU A 12 -41.05 30.40 2.26
N LEU A 13 -40.66 31.59 1.80
CA LEU A 13 -39.43 31.80 1.04
C LEU A 13 -38.19 31.48 1.89
N ALA A 14 -38.18 31.90 3.15
CA ALA A 14 -37.11 31.58 4.10
C ALA A 14 -37.01 30.06 4.33
N SER A 15 -38.14 29.38 4.53
CA SER A 15 -38.21 27.93 4.71
C SER A 15 -37.71 27.17 3.48
N LYS A 16 -38.14 27.55 2.26
CA LYS A 16 -37.65 26.97 1.00
C LYS A 16 -36.15 27.17 0.82
N THR A 17 -35.65 28.36 1.14
CA THR A 17 -34.21 28.67 1.07
C THR A 17 -33.41 27.83 2.06
N TRP A 18 -33.86 27.75 3.31
CA TRP A 18 -33.25 26.94 4.35
C TRP A 18 -33.18 25.47 3.93
N ASN A 19 -34.32 24.89 3.50
CA ASN A 19 -34.39 23.51 3.05
C ASN A 19 -33.44 23.23 1.88
N ARG A 20 -33.32 24.16 0.92
CA ARG A 20 -32.37 24.01 -0.19
C ARG A 20 -30.91 24.00 0.30
N VAL A 21 -30.56 24.90 1.20
CA VAL A 21 -29.20 24.98 1.77
C VAL A 21 -28.87 23.70 2.55
N ILE A 22 -29.78 23.27 3.43
CA ILE A 22 -29.60 22.03 4.21
C ILE A 22 -29.51 20.82 3.29
N ASN A 23 -30.40 20.68 2.31
CA ASN A 23 -30.35 19.55 1.37
C ASN A 23 -29.05 19.50 0.57
N SER A 24 -28.52 20.66 0.18
CA SER A 24 -27.23 20.75 -0.50
C SER A 24 -26.09 20.32 0.45
N ALA A 25 -26.05 20.88 1.66
CA ALA A 25 -25.03 20.57 2.65
C ALA A 25 -25.04 19.07 3.01
N THR A 26 -26.20 18.47 3.22
CA THR A 26 -26.35 17.04 3.52
C THR A 26 -25.81 16.17 2.39
N LYS A 27 -26.13 16.48 1.13
CA LYS A 27 -25.65 15.70 -0.02
C LYS A 27 -24.13 15.83 -0.19
N THR A 28 -23.59 17.03 -0.01
CA THR A 28 -22.14 17.27 -0.07
C THR A 28 -21.44 16.51 1.05
N GLY A 29 -21.88 16.68 2.30
CA GLY A 29 -21.28 16.02 3.45
C GLY A 29 -21.34 14.50 3.35
N TYR A 30 -22.42 13.91 2.83
CA TYR A 30 -22.49 12.48 2.59
C TYR A 30 -21.46 12.02 1.54
N ARG A 31 -21.32 12.73 0.43
CA ARG A 31 -20.35 12.40 -0.63
C ARG A 31 -18.91 12.53 -0.15
N GLU A 32 -18.61 13.58 0.60
CA GLU A 32 -17.31 13.81 1.21
C GLU A 32 -16.99 12.71 2.23
N GLY A 33 -17.93 12.38 3.12
CA GLY A 33 -17.74 11.30 4.09
C GLY A 33 -17.44 9.94 3.45
N ILE A 34 -18.13 9.58 2.36
CA ILE A 34 -17.85 8.35 1.61
C ILE A 34 -16.44 8.39 0.99
N LYS A 35 -16.06 9.52 0.39
CA LYS A 35 -14.75 9.69 -0.23
C LYS A 35 -13.63 9.62 0.81
N ASP A 36 -13.78 10.31 1.92
CA ASP A 36 -12.80 10.37 3.00
C ASP A 36 -12.65 9.01 3.68
N GLY A 37 -13.76 8.30 3.92
CA GLY A 37 -13.74 6.93 4.43
C GLY A 37 -12.99 5.98 3.50
N SER A 38 -13.28 6.03 2.20
CA SER A 38 -12.58 5.21 1.21
C SER A 38 -11.08 5.53 1.12
N LEU A 39 -10.72 6.81 1.20
CA LEU A 39 -9.32 7.23 1.16
C LEU A 39 -8.58 6.80 2.42
N SER A 40 -9.22 6.88 3.58
CA SER A 40 -8.65 6.45 4.87
C SER A 40 -8.29 4.97 4.85
N VAL A 41 -9.22 4.11 4.43
CA VAL A 41 -8.97 2.66 4.35
C VAL A 41 -7.89 2.33 3.32
N PHE A 42 -7.89 3.02 2.17
CA PHE A 42 -6.85 2.85 1.17
C PHE A 42 -5.47 3.24 1.70
N GLN A 43 -5.36 4.38 2.37
CA GLN A 43 -4.11 4.86 2.95
C GLN A 43 -3.59 3.92 4.02
N GLU A 44 -4.46 3.40 4.90
CA GLU A 44 -4.08 2.41 5.90
C GLU A 44 -3.48 1.15 5.26
N GLY A 45 -4.13 0.63 4.22
CA GLY A 45 -3.61 -0.51 3.46
C GLY A 45 -2.26 -0.21 2.79
N PHE A 46 -2.12 0.98 2.20
CA PHE A 46 -0.86 1.42 1.59
C PHE A 46 0.26 1.52 2.63
N ASP A 47 0.01 2.15 3.78
CA ASP A 47 1.02 2.37 4.83
C ASP A 47 1.52 1.03 5.40
N ARG A 48 0.61 0.08 5.62
CA ARG A 48 0.96 -1.30 6.04
C ARG A 48 1.85 -1.98 5.01
N GLY A 49 1.43 -1.98 3.74
CA GLY A 49 2.21 -2.57 2.66
C GLY A 49 3.58 -1.91 2.48
N TYR A 50 3.62 -0.58 2.54
CA TYR A 50 4.85 0.22 2.41
C TYR A 50 5.84 -0.11 3.54
N LYS A 51 5.38 -0.21 4.79
CA LYS A 51 6.23 -0.55 5.94
C LYS A 51 6.96 -1.89 5.74
N VAL A 52 6.24 -2.93 5.32
CA VAL A 52 6.82 -4.25 5.06
C VAL A 52 7.77 -4.20 3.86
N ALA A 53 7.31 -3.66 2.74
CA ALA A 53 8.10 -3.60 1.50
C ALA A 53 9.38 -2.77 1.67
N PHE A 54 9.31 -1.64 2.35
CA PHE A 54 10.47 -0.76 2.58
C PHE A 54 11.57 -1.49 3.35
N LYS A 55 11.22 -2.18 4.44
CA LYS A 55 12.19 -2.96 5.24
C LYS A 55 12.91 -3.99 4.37
N THR A 56 12.17 -4.77 3.59
CA THR A 56 12.73 -5.82 2.72
C THR A 56 13.58 -5.21 1.60
N SER A 57 13.06 -4.23 0.87
CA SER A 57 13.78 -3.52 -0.20
C SER A 57 15.08 -2.90 0.30
N PHE A 58 15.07 -2.30 1.48
CA PHE A 58 16.26 -1.70 2.07
C PHE A 58 17.35 -2.75 2.31
N LEU A 59 17.01 -3.88 2.95
CA LEU A 59 17.96 -4.95 3.22
C LEU A 59 18.52 -5.58 1.93
N ILE A 60 17.68 -5.81 0.93
CA ILE A 60 18.16 -6.31 -0.38
C ILE A 60 19.07 -5.27 -1.04
N GLY A 61 18.76 -3.97 -0.90
CA GLY A 61 19.62 -2.88 -1.35
C GLY A 61 21.00 -2.92 -0.72
N VAL A 62 21.10 -3.24 0.57
CA VAL A 62 22.39 -3.46 1.26
C VAL A 62 23.14 -4.63 0.65
N TYR A 63 22.50 -5.79 0.45
CA TYR A 63 23.14 -6.94 -0.21
C TYR A 63 23.55 -6.64 -1.65
N LYS A 64 22.77 -5.83 -2.37
CA LYS A 64 23.11 -5.40 -3.73
C LYS A 64 24.36 -4.52 -3.74
N ALA A 65 24.44 -3.56 -2.81
CA ALA A 65 25.63 -2.75 -2.65
C ALA A 65 26.84 -3.62 -2.29
N LEU A 66 26.64 -4.60 -1.41
CA LEU A 66 27.66 -5.55 -1.01
C LEU A 66 28.18 -6.39 -2.19
N ALA A 67 27.28 -6.90 -3.03
CA ALA A 67 27.60 -7.60 -4.26
C ALA A 67 28.52 -6.76 -5.16
N ASN A 68 28.17 -5.48 -5.32
CA ASN A 68 28.93 -4.55 -6.16
C ASN A 68 30.29 -4.13 -5.56
N CYS A 69 30.44 -4.12 -4.24
CA CYS A 69 31.66 -3.64 -3.57
C CYS A 69 32.65 -4.76 -3.24
N ILE A 70 32.15 -5.90 -2.79
CA ILE A 70 32.96 -7.02 -2.27
C ILE A 70 33.13 -8.12 -3.32
N ALA A 71 32.15 -8.27 -4.20
CA ALA A 71 32.04 -9.41 -5.11
C ALA A 71 32.11 -8.97 -6.59
N THR A 72 32.93 -7.96 -6.93
CA THR A 72 33.06 -7.45 -8.31
C THR A 72 33.45 -8.52 -9.34
N ASN A 73 34.02 -9.64 -8.89
CA ASN A 73 34.40 -10.79 -9.74
C ASN A 73 33.73 -12.12 -9.31
N LEU A 74 32.71 -12.07 -8.44
CA LEU A 74 32.01 -13.29 -8.01
C LEU A 74 30.84 -13.54 -8.94
N GLU A 75 30.83 -14.68 -9.63
CA GLU A 75 29.63 -15.11 -10.36
C GLU A 75 28.53 -15.45 -9.36
N HIS A 76 27.42 -14.73 -9.43
CA HIS A 76 26.24 -15.02 -8.63
C HIS A 76 25.38 -16.09 -9.31
N PRO A 77 24.86 -17.06 -8.53
CA PRO A 77 23.78 -17.90 -9.02
C PRO A 77 22.63 -17.03 -9.55
N MET A 78 21.99 -17.46 -10.64
CA MET A 78 20.92 -16.71 -11.30
C MET A 78 19.78 -16.31 -10.33
N GLU A 79 19.49 -17.15 -9.34
CA GLU A 79 18.53 -16.86 -8.28
C GLU A 79 18.88 -15.60 -7.47
N ILE A 80 20.16 -15.47 -7.06
CA ILE A 80 20.67 -14.31 -6.33
C ILE A 80 20.57 -13.05 -7.19
N GLU A 81 20.99 -13.15 -8.46
CA GLU A 81 20.96 -12.02 -9.40
C GLU A 81 19.52 -11.52 -9.60
N ASN A 82 18.57 -12.43 -9.78
CA ASN A 82 17.16 -12.10 -9.90
C ASN A 82 16.62 -11.38 -8.66
N ILE A 83 16.99 -11.83 -7.46
CA ILE A 83 16.61 -11.19 -6.20
C ILE A 83 17.18 -9.75 -6.13
N LEU A 84 18.46 -9.57 -6.44
CA LEU A 84 19.12 -8.25 -6.40
C LEU A 84 18.56 -7.29 -7.45
N HIS A 85 18.11 -7.78 -8.61
CA HIS A 85 17.39 -6.97 -9.59
C HIS A 85 15.97 -6.60 -9.16
N ALA A 86 15.32 -7.44 -8.36
CA ALA A 86 13.95 -7.22 -7.88
C ALA A 86 13.83 -6.23 -6.69
N THR A 87 14.93 -5.64 -6.20
CA THR A 87 14.98 -4.72 -5.05
C THR A 87 13.89 -3.64 -5.08
N LYS A 88 13.65 -3.01 -6.24
CA LYS A 88 12.67 -1.92 -6.41
C LYS A 88 11.22 -2.34 -6.15
N LYS A 89 10.93 -3.65 -6.26
CA LYS A 89 9.61 -4.22 -6.04
C LYS A 89 9.48 -4.87 -4.65
N GLY A 90 10.51 -4.81 -3.81
CA GLY A 90 10.52 -5.42 -2.48
C GLY A 90 10.25 -6.91 -2.47
N VAL A 91 10.51 -7.59 -3.60
CA VAL A 91 10.16 -9.01 -3.82
C VAL A 91 8.69 -9.24 -3.45
N CYS A 92 7.81 -8.50 -4.12
CA CYS A 92 6.39 -8.52 -3.84
C CYS A 92 5.79 -9.90 -4.13
N TYR A 93 5.24 -10.54 -3.11
CA TYR A 93 4.53 -11.81 -3.17
C TYR A 93 3.43 -11.78 -4.23
N LEU A 94 2.62 -10.71 -4.27
CA LEU A 94 1.57 -10.56 -5.27
C LEU A 94 2.10 -10.43 -6.70
N CYS A 95 3.29 -9.85 -6.89
CA CYS A 95 3.90 -9.79 -8.22
C CYS A 95 4.36 -11.17 -8.69
N GLU A 96 4.81 -12.03 -7.78
CA GLU A 96 5.18 -13.40 -8.09
C GLU A 96 3.94 -14.27 -8.36
N THR A 97 2.88 -14.13 -7.55
CA THR A 97 1.68 -14.98 -7.65
C THR A 97 0.72 -14.56 -8.75
N LYS A 98 0.67 -13.28 -9.17
CA LYS A 98 -0.16 -12.82 -10.30
C LYS A 98 0.14 -13.52 -11.63
N THR A 99 1.28 -14.19 -11.77
CA THR A 99 1.63 -14.97 -12.96
C THR A 99 1.01 -16.38 -12.99
N LYS A 100 0.46 -16.83 -11.84
CA LYS A 100 -0.27 -18.08 -11.69
C LYS A 100 -1.74 -17.70 -11.60
N GLU A 101 -2.60 -18.28 -12.44
CA GLU A 101 -4.03 -17.93 -12.60
C GLU A 101 -4.87 -18.21 -11.33
N ASP A 102 -4.59 -17.52 -10.24
CA ASP A 102 -5.26 -17.74 -8.97
C ASP A 102 -6.55 -16.90 -8.94
N LYS A 103 -7.65 -17.55 -9.32
CA LYS A 103 -9.01 -16.96 -9.32
C LYS A 103 -9.48 -16.54 -7.92
N ASP A 104 -8.71 -16.89 -6.88
CA ASP A 104 -9.00 -16.69 -5.46
C ASP A 104 -8.39 -15.41 -4.86
N MET A 105 -7.70 -14.60 -5.69
CA MET A 105 -7.01 -13.38 -5.23
C MET A 105 -7.95 -12.32 -4.62
N HIS A 106 -9.26 -12.43 -4.85
CA HIS A 106 -10.26 -11.48 -4.34
C HIS A 106 -10.73 -11.75 -2.91
N GLU A 107 -10.33 -12.85 -2.27
CA GLU A 107 -10.83 -13.21 -0.92
C GLU A 107 -9.88 -12.90 0.24
N LYS A 108 -8.60 -12.58 -0.03
CA LYS A 108 -7.61 -12.37 1.04
C LYS A 108 -7.71 -10.98 1.66
N SER A 109 -7.81 -10.94 2.98
CA SER A 109 -7.71 -9.71 3.76
C SER A 109 -6.30 -9.09 3.68
N ILE A 110 -6.20 -7.79 3.96
CA ILE A 110 -4.90 -7.08 4.01
C ILE A 110 -3.94 -7.76 4.97
N SER A 111 -4.42 -8.26 6.11
CA SER A 111 -3.60 -8.94 7.11
C SER A 111 -3.03 -10.27 6.59
N GLU A 112 -3.81 -11.03 5.81
CA GLU A 112 -3.31 -12.25 5.19
C GLU A 112 -2.26 -11.95 4.13
N ILE A 113 -2.49 -10.94 3.29
CA ILE A 113 -1.51 -10.49 2.30
C ILE A 113 -0.21 -10.04 2.98
N GLU A 114 -0.30 -9.30 4.08
CA GLU A 114 0.85 -8.86 4.87
C GLU A 114 1.63 -10.06 5.45
N CYS A 115 0.94 -11.08 5.94
CA CYS A 115 1.55 -12.32 6.41
C CYS A 115 2.32 -13.03 5.28
N TYR A 116 1.66 -13.25 4.14
CA TYR A 116 2.30 -13.90 2.99
C TYR A 116 3.49 -13.10 2.45
N GLN A 117 3.38 -11.76 2.40
CA GLN A 117 4.50 -10.90 2.01
C GLN A 117 5.67 -11.03 2.99
N THR A 118 5.40 -11.09 4.29
CA THR A 118 6.43 -11.22 5.33
C THR A 118 7.13 -12.56 5.22
N GLU A 119 6.38 -13.67 5.14
CA GLU A 119 6.95 -15.01 4.98
C GLU A 119 7.75 -15.18 3.68
N HIS A 120 7.25 -14.60 2.59
CA HIS A 120 7.97 -14.58 1.32
C HIS A 120 9.28 -13.77 1.44
N SER A 121 9.22 -12.56 2.01
CA SER A 121 10.39 -11.70 2.20
C SER A 121 11.45 -12.36 3.07
N ASP A 122 11.05 -12.98 4.17
CA ASP A 122 11.97 -13.65 5.11
C ASP A 122 12.68 -14.83 4.47
N ARG A 123 11.98 -15.61 3.62
CA ARG A 123 12.61 -16.69 2.84
C ARG A 123 13.68 -16.14 1.90
N ILE A 124 13.38 -15.07 1.17
CA ILE A 124 14.31 -14.46 0.23
C ILE A 124 15.52 -13.84 0.94
N LEU A 125 15.30 -13.17 2.07
CA LEU A 125 16.39 -12.61 2.88
C LEU A 125 17.29 -13.72 3.45
N LYS A 126 16.74 -14.86 3.84
CA LYS A 126 17.54 -16.03 4.26
C LYS A 126 18.41 -16.57 3.13
N VAL A 127 17.91 -16.61 1.89
CA VAL A 127 18.70 -17.00 0.72
C VAL A 127 19.91 -16.08 0.55
N LEU A 128 19.71 -14.75 0.59
CA LEU A 128 20.81 -13.78 0.53
C LEU A 128 21.78 -13.92 1.70
N GLN A 129 21.28 -14.09 2.93
CA GLN A 129 22.11 -14.29 4.12
C GLN A 129 23.00 -15.52 3.99
N ASN A 130 22.44 -16.65 3.56
CA ASN A 130 23.21 -17.89 3.40
C ASN A 130 24.28 -17.75 2.31
N HIS A 131 24.01 -16.99 1.25
CA HIS A 131 24.98 -16.73 0.18
C HIS A 131 26.12 -15.81 0.63
N TYR A 132 25.80 -14.69 1.29
CA TYR A 132 26.80 -13.65 1.60
C TYR A 132 27.49 -13.79 2.96
N ASN A 133 26.86 -14.40 3.96
CA ASN A 133 27.46 -14.51 5.30
C ASN A 133 28.79 -15.29 5.32
N PRO A 134 28.96 -16.41 4.59
CA PRO A 134 30.26 -17.10 4.51
C PRO A 134 31.33 -16.22 3.88
N LEU A 135 31.00 -15.55 2.77
CA LEU A 135 31.92 -14.66 2.05
C LEU A 135 32.42 -13.51 2.93
N LEU A 136 31.53 -12.97 3.78
CA LEU A 136 31.89 -11.91 4.73
C LEU A 136 32.78 -12.40 5.87
N LYS A 137 32.66 -13.67 6.28
CA LYS A 137 33.55 -14.25 7.29
C LYS A 137 34.95 -14.50 6.74
N GLU A 138 35.09 -14.78 5.44
CA GLU A 138 36.41 -14.98 4.81
C GLU A 138 37.19 -13.67 4.60
N LEU A 139 36.50 -12.52 4.65
CA LEU A 139 37.08 -11.19 4.49
C LEU A 139 37.53 -10.52 5.80
N ASN A 140 37.14 -11.09 6.96
CA ASN A 140 37.52 -10.61 8.30
C ASN A 140 38.56 -11.54 8.93
#